data_AF-A0A3C1I2D9-F1
#
_entry.id   AF-A0A3C1I2D9-F1
#
_cell.length_a   1.000
_cell.length_b   1.000
_cell.length_c   1.000
_cell.angle_alpha   90.00
_cell.angle_beta   90.00
_cell.angle_gamma   90.00
#
_symmetry.space_group_name_H-M   'P 1'
#
loop_
_entity.id
_entity.type
_entity.pdbx_description
1 polymer ?
#
loop_
_entity_poly.entity_id
_entity_poly.type
_entity_poly.pdbx_seq_one_letter_code
_entity_poly.pdbx_strand_id
1 'polypeptide(L)'
;MNVGEIDTFVLLRPMFTMLFVFSLIILILLIVPKTKYYMNGLMVIGSSVMLSVIAAQLLWTEGVLADELGIAGDVISILLFAAILGLAILSCILFYVQKKKVTDRK
;
A
#
# COMPACT_ATOMS: atom_id res chain seq x y z
N MET A 1 -20.11 25.49 -1.14
CA MET A 1 -19.24 24.39 -1.61
C MET A 1 -18.97 24.64 -3.07
N ASN A 2 -17.75 25.05 -3.38
CA ASN A 2 -17.37 25.46 -4.73
C ASN A 2 -16.92 24.21 -5.50
N VAL A 3 -17.46 24.01 -6.69
CA VAL A 3 -17.39 22.74 -7.44
C VAL A 3 -15.95 22.41 -7.90
N GLY A 4 -15.00 23.35 -7.80
CA GLY A 4 -13.61 23.17 -8.21
C GLY A 4 -12.68 22.43 -7.23
N GLU A 5 -13.02 22.31 -5.94
CA GLU A 5 -12.14 21.62 -4.96
C GLU A 5 -12.18 20.08 -5.11
N ILE A 6 -13.23 19.54 -5.73
CA ILE A 6 -13.41 18.11 -5.90
C ILE A 6 -12.56 17.58 -7.07
N ASP A 7 -12.27 18.40 -8.09
CA ASP A 7 -11.69 17.90 -9.35
C ASP A 7 -10.19 17.63 -9.30
N THR A 8 -9.41 18.37 -8.50
CA THR A 8 -7.94 18.25 -8.55
C THR A 8 -7.42 16.95 -7.93
N PHE A 9 -8.00 16.51 -6.79
CA PHE A 9 -7.56 15.28 -6.12
C PHE A 9 -8.26 14.01 -6.62
N VAL A 10 -9.35 14.13 -7.37
CA VAL A 10 -10.02 12.98 -8.02
C VAL A 10 -9.08 12.24 -8.97
N LEU A 11 -8.04 12.89 -9.51
CA LEU A 11 -7.04 12.24 -10.35
C LEU A 11 -6.04 11.39 -9.56
N LEU A 12 -5.70 11.77 -8.31
CA LEU A 12 -4.73 11.06 -7.48
C LEU A 12 -5.36 9.88 -6.72
N ARG A 13 -6.64 9.98 -6.33
CA ARG A 13 -7.36 8.91 -5.62
C ARG A 13 -7.33 7.53 -6.32
N PRO A 14 -7.53 7.41 -7.65
CA PRO A 14 -7.41 6.16 -8.37
C PRO A 14 -6.04 5.50 -8.23
N MET A 15 -4.97 6.29 -8.15
CA MET A 15 -3.61 5.76 -8.00
C MET A 15 -3.41 5.15 -6.60
N PHE A 16 -3.84 5.85 -5.54
CA PHE A 16 -3.86 5.28 -4.19
C PHE A 16 -4.72 4.01 -4.11
N THR A 17 -5.89 4.02 -4.75
CA THR A 17 -6.79 2.86 -4.80
C THR A 17 -6.12 1.66 -5.48
N MET A 18 -5.43 1.88 -6.60
CA MET A 18 -4.67 0.82 -7.29
C MET A 18 -3.58 0.25 -6.38
N LEU A 19 -2.78 1.09 -5.73
CA LEU A 19 -1.72 0.64 -4.81
C LEU A 19 -2.30 -0.17 -3.63
N PHE A 20 -3.45 0.25 -3.11
CA PHE A 20 -4.18 -0.47 -2.08
C PHE A 20 -4.63 -1.86 -2.54
N VAL A 21 -5.24 -1.95 -3.74
CA VAL A 21 -5.64 -3.23 -4.33
C VAL A 21 -4.43 -4.14 -4.57
N PHE A 22 -3.31 -3.61 -5.07
CA PHE A 22 -2.08 -4.40 -5.24
C PHE A 22 -1.55 -4.94 -3.90
N SER A 23 -1.57 -4.13 -2.84
CA SER A 23 -1.17 -4.55 -1.50
C SER A 23 -2.08 -5.66 -0.96
N LEU A 24 -3.39 -5.56 -1.19
CA LEU A 24 -4.35 -6.63 -0.85
C LEU A 24 -4.08 -7.92 -1.64
N ILE A 25 -3.79 -7.83 -2.94
CA ILE A 25 -3.48 -9.01 -3.76
C ILE A 25 -2.27 -9.75 -3.20
N ILE A 26 -1.20 -9.03 -2.83
CA ILE A 26 0.01 -9.63 -2.22
C ILE A 26 -0.34 -10.33 -0.90
N LEU A 27 -1.17 -9.70 -0.06
CA LEU A 27 -1.62 -10.30 1.19
C LEU A 27 -2.42 -11.60 0.95
N ILE A 28 -3.37 -11.58 0.01
CA ILE A 28 -4.18 -12.76 -0.34
C ILE A 28 -3.27 -13.88 -0.85
N LEU A 29 -2.33 -13.54 -1.74
CA LEU A 29 -1.38 -14.50 -2.32
C LEU A 29 -0.51 -15.17 -1.23
N LEU A 30 -0.19 -14.43 -0.16
CA LEU A 30 0.58 -14.94 0.99
C LEU A 30 -0.24 -15.89 1.88
N ILE A 31 -1.57 -15.72 1.94
CA ILE A 31 -2.47 -16.58 2.73
C ILE A 31 -2.75 -17.89 1.98
N VAL A 32 -2.95 -17.81 0.66
CA VAL A 32 -3.31 -18.96 -0.18
C VAL A 32 -2.19 -20.00 -0.18
N PRO A 33 -2.42 -21.25 0.29
CA PRO A 33 -1.36 -22.25 0.45
C PRO A 33 -0.75 -22.72 -0.87
N LYS A 34 -1.51 -22.69 -1.97
CA LYS A 34 -1.06 -23.12 -3.30
C LYS A 34 0.01 -22.21 -3.91
N THR A 35 0.04 -20.94 -3.54
CA THR A 35 0.95 -19.93 -4.09
C THR A 35 2.23 -19.77 -3.26
N LYS A 36 2.27 -20.33 -2.03
CA LYS A 36 3.40 -20.25 -1.11
C LYS A 36 4.70 -20.83 -1.68
N TYR A 37 4.61 -21.85 -2.54
CA TYR A 37 5.77 -22.46 -3.17
C TYR A 37 6.48 -21.51 -4.15
N TYR A 38 5.73 -20.60 -4.78
CA TYR A 38 6.25 -19.67 -5.79
C TYR A 38 6.67 -18.31 -5.20
N MET A 39 6.26 -18.00 -3.96
CA MET A 39 6.53 -16.71 -3.33
C MET A 39 7.85 -16.74 -2.56
N ASN A 40 8.84 -16.00 -3.07
CA ASN A 40 10.10 -15.77 -2.38
C ASN A 40 9.95 -14.64 -1.35
N GLY A 41 10.66 -14.72 -0.22
CA GLY A 41 10.64 -13.69 0.82
C GLY A 41 11.12 -12.33 0.35
N LEU A 42 12.11 -12.31 -0.55
CA LEU A 42 12.56 -11.09 -1.19
C LEU A 42 11.47 -10.45 -2.05
N MET A 43 10.60 -11.25 -2.68
CA MET A 43 9.51 -10.74 -3.50
C MET A 43 8.43 -10.10 -2.63
N VAL A 44 8.09 -10.71 -1.48
CA VAL A 44 7.09 -10.17 -0.54
C VAL A 44 7.58 -8.89 0.14
N ILE A 45 8.80 -8.93 0.69
CA ILE A 45 9.38 -7.78 1.38
C ILE A 45 9.66 -6.66 0.37
N GLY A 46 10.25 -6.98 -0.78
CA GLY A 46 10.56 -6.01 -1.83
C GLY A 46 9.32 -5.33 -2.38
N SER A 47 8.26 -6.07 -2.71
CA SER A 47 7.00 -5.49 -3.17
C SER A 47 6.31 -4.64 -2.10
N SER A 48 6.32 -5.07 -0.83
CA SER A 48 5.74 -4.31 0.28
C SER A 48 6.46 -2.97 0.52
N VAL A 49 7.80 -2.99 0.48
CA VAL A 49 8.62 -1.77 0.60
C VAL A 49 8.39 -0.85 -0.60
N MET A 50 8.43 -1.39 -1.82
CA MET A 50 8.25 -0.61 -3.04
C MET A 50 6.87 0.07 -3.08
N LEU A 51 5.80 -0.66 -2.76
CA LEU A 51 4.45 -0.08 -2.69
C LEU A 51 4.35 1.02 -1.63
N SER A 52 4.99 0.83 -0.46
CA SER A 52 5.00 1.84 0.60
C SER A 52 5.75 3.11 0.19
N VAL A 53 6.89 2.97 -0.50
CA VAL A 53 7.67 4.11 -1.01
C VAL A 53 6.88 4.88 -2.08
N ILE A 54 6.25 4.17 -3.03
CA ILE A 54 5.43 4.81 -4.06
C ILE A 54 4.23 5.53 -3.44
N ALA A 55 3.55 4.91 -2.47
CA ALA A 55 2.42 5.53 -1.79
C ALA A 55 2.84 6.76 -0.97
N ALA A 56 4.03 6.74 -0.35
CA ALA A 56 4.59 7.89 0.36
C ALA A 56 4.95 9.04 -0.60
N GLN A 57 5.53 8.72 -1.77
CA GLN A 57 5.79 9.72 -2.80
C GLN A 57 4.49 10.36 -3.30
N LEU A 58 3.44 9.57 -3.52
CA LEU A 58 2.14 10.10 -3.93
C LEU A 58 1.56 11.05 -2.89
N LEU A 59 1.64 10.70 -1.61
CA LEU A 59 1.13 11.55 -0.54
C LEU A 59 1.94 12.83 -0.39
N TRP A 60 3.25 12.76 -0.59
CA TRP A 60 4.12 13.93 -0.64
C TRP A 60 3.72 14.87 -1.79
N THR A 61 3.52 14.32 -2.99
CA THR A 61 3.08 15.12 -4.16
C THR A 61 1.72 15.76 -3.91
N GLU A 62 0.79 15.05 -3.27
CA GLU A 62 -0.50 15.62 -2.89
C GLU A 62 -0.34 16.80 -1.92
N GLY A 63 0.55 16.70 -0.93
CA GLY A 63 0.85 17.80 -0.01
C GLY A 63 1.41 19.03 -0.71
N VAL A 64 2.34 18.84 -1.65
CA VAL A 64 2.88 19.94 -2.47
C VAL A 64 1.79 20.59 -3.31
N LEU A 65 0.92 19.79 -3.95
CA LEU A 65 -0.20 20.31 -4.73
C LEU A 65 -1.21 21.07 -3.86
N ALA A 66 -1.48 20.58 -2.66
CA ALA A 66 -2.36 21.24 -1.70
C ALA A 66 -1.82 22.63 -1.33
N ASP A 67 -0.53 22.74 -1.03
CA ASP A 67 0.14 24.00 -0.71
C ASP A 67 0.12 24.98 -1.91
N GLU A 68 0.39 24.49 -3.13
CA GLU A 68 0.39 25.32 -4.35
C GLU A 68 -1.00 25.85 -4.72
N LEU A 69 -2.04 25.05 -4.51
CA LEU A 69 -3.42 25.41 -4.83
C LEU A 69 -4.11 26.17 -3.68
N GLY A 70 -3.46 26.28 -2.52
CA GLY A 70 -4.03 26.91 -1.32
C GLY A 70 -5.24 26.15 -0.77
N ILE A 71 -5.34 24.85 -1.06
CA ILE A 71 -6.42 23.96 -0.62
C ILE A 71 -5.92 23.00 0.46
N ALA A 72 -6.82 22.48 1.28
CA ALA A 72 -6.48 21.42 2.21
C ALA A 72 -6.25 20.09 1.46
N GLY A 73 -5.33 19.26 1.96
CA GLY A 73 -5.09 17.91 1.43
C GLY A 73 -6.30 16.97 1.64
N ASP A 74 -6.29 15.83 0.95
CA ASP A 74 -7.39 14.87 0.96
C ASP A 74 -7.23 13.82 2.07
N VAL A 75 -8.18 13.84 3.00
CA VAL A 75 -8.24 12.89 4.12
C VAL A 75 -8.33 11.43 3.62
N ILE A 76 -9.00 11.20 2.49
CA ILE A 76 -9.19 9.85 1.94
C ILE A 76 -7.85 9.27 1.45
N SER A 77 -7.02 10.07 0.79
CA SER A 77 -5.67 9.66 0.38
C SER A 77 -4.78 9.32 1.58
N ILE A 78 -4.84 10.13 2.65
CA ILE A 78 -4.08 9.87 3.88
C ILE A 78 -4.50 8.53 4.51
N LEU A 79 -5.81 8.25 4.57
CA LEU A 79 -6.33 6.99 5.09
C LEU A 79 -5.92 5.79 4.22
N LEU A 80 -5.96 5.93 2.90
CA LEU A 80 -5.49 4.90 1.96
C LEU A 80 -4.00 4.63 2.13
N PHE A 81 -3.18 5.66 2.27
CA PHE A 81 -1.75 5.52 2.56
C PHE A 81 -1.52 4.74 3.85
N ALA A 82 -2.19 5.12 4.94
CA ALA A 82 -2.08 4.42 6.23
C ALA A 82 -2.51 2.94 6.11
N ALA A 83 -3.55 2.65 5.33
CA ALA A 83 -4.01 1.29 5.08
C ALA A 83 -2.98 0.48 4.26
N ILE A 84 -2.39 1.06 3.21
CA ILE A 84 -1.31 0.43 2.42
C ILE A 84 -0.12 0.10 3.32
N LEU A 85 0.30 1.04 4.17
CA LEU A 85 1.42 0.85 5.09
C LEU A 85 1.13 -0.26 6.11
N GLY A 86 -0.09 -0.29 6.67
CA GLY A 86 -0.54 -1.36 7.55
C GLY A 86 -0.52 -2.73 6.87
N LEU A 87 -1.00 -2.82 5.62
CA LEU A 87 -0.96 -4.06 4.83
C LEU A 87 0.46 -4.51 4.49
N ALA A 88 1.37 -3.59 4.19
CA ALA A 88 2.77 -3.88 3.92
C ALA A 88 3.45 -4.48 5.17
N ILE A 89 3.24 -3.88 6.34
CA ILE A 89 3.76 -4.38 7.62
C ILE A 89 3.17 -5.77 7.92
N LEU A 90 1.84 -5.92 7.77
CA LEU A 90 1.16 -7.19 8.00
C LEU A 90 1.69 -8.31 7.08
N SER A 91 1.92 -7.99 5.80
CA SER A 91 2.48 -8.93 4.83
C SER A 91 3.89 -9.40 5.23
N CYS A 92 4.76 -8.49 5.68
CA CYS A 92 6.08 -8.83 6.20
C CYS A 92 6.01 -9.72 7.46
N ILE A 93 5.13 -9.39 8.42
CA ILE A 93 4.95 -10.17 9.66
C ILE A 93 4.45 -11.58 9.33
N LEU A 94 3.41 -11.68 8.50
CA LEU A 94 2.84 -12.98 8.11
C LEU A 94 3.87 -13.85 7.41
N PHE A 95 4.71 -13.28 6.55
CA PHE A 95 5.78 -14.03 5.90
C PHE A 95 6.78 -14.60 6.90
N TYR A 96 7.24 -13.80 7.87
CA TYR A 96 8.20 -14.24 8.88
C TYR A 96 7.64 -15.34 9.80
N VAL A 97 6.40 -15.17 10.26
CA VAL A 97 5.71 -16.18 11.10
C VAL A 97 5.53 -17.51 10.36
N GLN A 98 5.18 -17.46 9.07
CA GLN A 98 5.02 -18.66 8.25
C GLN A 98 6.34 -19.38 8.00
N LYS A 99 7.45 -18.65 7.76
CA LYS A 99 8.77 -19.28 7.63
C LYS A 99 9.19 -20.02 8.90
N LYS A 100 8.95 -19.44 10.08
CA LYS A 100 9.29 -20.09 11.36
C LYS A 100 8.59 -21.45 11.51
N LYS A 101 7.30 -21.55 11.14
CA LYS A 101 6.54 -22.80 11.17
C LYS A 101 7.05 -23.89 10.23
N VAL A 102 7.70 -23.53 9.13
CA VAL A 102 8.29 -24.50 8.18
C VAL A 102 9.62 -25.04 8.70
N THR A 103 10.43 -24.20 9.33
CA THR A 103 11.72 -24.62 9.92
C THR A 103 11.54 -25.49 11.16
N ASP A 104 10.51 -25.27 11.98
CA ASP A 104 10.22 -26.06 13.20
C ASP A 104 9.71 -27.50 12.92
N ARG A 105 9.41 -27.84 11.65
CA ARG A 105 8.95 -29.19 11.26
C ARG A 105 10.02 -30.02 10.53
N LYS A 106 11.27 -29.54 10.45
CA LYS A 106 12.41 -30.30 9.93
C LYS A 106 13.26 -30.81 11.08
#